data_AF-A0A498H029-F1
#
_entry.id   AF-A0A498H029-F1
#
_cell.length_a   1.000
_cell.length_b   1.000
_cell.length_c   1.000
_cell.angle_alpha   90.00
_cell.angle_beta   90.00
_cell.angle_gamma   90.00
#
_symmetry.space_group_name_H-M   'P 1'
#
loop_
_entity.id
_entity.type
_entity.pdbx_description
1 polymer ?
#
loop_
_entity_poly.entity_id
_entity_poly.type
_entity_poly.pdbx_seq_one_letter_code
_entity_poly.pdbx_strand_id
1 'polypeptide(L)' 'MIGELVGEMTGRVVEQRLVRHRGGEPRIERFIESKGKVLGTEITVTATFRSKERLPGGMFLKGDGL' A
#
# COMPACT_ATOMS: atom_id res chain seq x y z
N MET A 1 -9.31 -28.36 12.66
CA MET A 1 -8.29 -27.29 12.68
C MET A 1 -8.91 -26.10 11.98
N ILE A 2 -9.10 -24.97 12.66
CA ILE A 2 -9.76 -23.79 12.07
C ILE A 2 -8.76 -23.08 11.14
N GLY A 3 -9.08 -23.02 9.84
CA GLY A 3 -8.43 -22.20 8.82
C GLY A 3 -7.16 -22.81 8.20
N GLU A 4 -7.29 -23.46 7.04
CA GLU A 4 -6.13 -23.71 6.18
C GLU A 4 -5.52 -22.36 5.74
N LEU A 5 -4.19 -22.29 5.64
CA LEU A 5 -3.48 -21.08 5.24
C LEU A 5 -3.84 -20.74 3.78
N VAL A 6 -4.71 -19.74 3.60
CA VAL A 6 -5.18 -19.29 2.27
C VAL A 6 -4.06 -18.68 1.44
N GLY A 7 -3.05 -18.08 2.08
CA GLY A 7 -1.87 -17.56 1.42
C GLY A 7 -0.96 -16.74 2.34
N GLU A 8 0.28 -16.56 1.90
CA GLU A 8 1.30 -15.73 2.55
C GLU A 8 1.88 -14.76 1.51
N MET A 9 2.03 -13.49 1.90
CA MET A 9 2.61 -12.46 1.06
C MET A 9 3.63 -11.64 1.85
N THR A 10 4.80 -11.48 1.25
CA THR A 10 5.87 -10.63 1.78
C THR A 10 6.11 -9.51 0.80
N GLY A 11 6.08 -8.27 1.28
CA GLY A 11 6.25 -7.09 0.44
C GLY A 11 7.23 -6.09 1.01
N ARG A 12 7.70 -5.21 0.13
CA ARG A 12 8.57 -4.08 0.47
C ARG A 12 8.02 -2.79 -0.10
N VAL A 13 8.28 -1.70 0.62
CA VAL A 13 8.09 -0.36 0.07
C VAL A 13 9.24 -0.10 -0.88
N VAL A 14 8.93 0.05 -2.17
CA VAL A 14 9.94 0.31 -3.22
C VAL A 14 10.26 1.79 -3.28
N GLU A 15 9.25 2.64 -3.12
CA GLU A 15 9.41 4.09 -3.16
C GLU A 15 8.47 4.75 -2.15
N GLN A 16 8.97 5.82 -1.52
CA GLN A 16 8.14 6.75 -0.75
C GLN A 16 8.54 8.17 -1.10
N ARG A 17 7.57 9.00 -1.48
CA ARG A 17 7.80 10.41 -1.79
C ARG A 17 6.76 11.32 -1.17
N LEU A 18 7.20 12.51 -0.78
CA LEU A 18 6.32 13.59 -0.38
C LEU A 18 5.93 14.38 -1.64
N VAL A 19 4.65 14.34 -2.00
CA VAL A 19 4.09 15.13 -3.08
C VAL A 19 3.46 16.38 -2.49
N ARG A 20 4.05 17.53 -2.79
CA ARG A 20 3.47 18.85 -2.50
C ARG A 20 2.97 19.45 -3.82
N HIS A 21 1.67 19.51 -3.99
CA HIS A 21 1.09 20.29 -5.08
C HIS A 21 1.21 21.78 -4.72
N ARG A 22 1.56 22.66 -5.66
CA ARG A 22 1.61 24.12 -5.41
C ARG A 22 0.24 24.58 -4.87
N GLY A 23 0.18 24.95 -3.59
CA GLY A 23 -1.03 25.39 -2.89
C GLY A 23 -1.94 24.28 -2.34
N GLY A 24 -1.58 22.99 -2.49
CA GLY A 24 -2.38 21.86 -1.99
C GLY A 24 -1.84 21.25 -0.69
N GLU A 25 -2.68 20.46 -0.01
CA GLU A 25 -2.29 19.71 1.18
C GLU A 25 -1.14 18.73 0.88
N PRO A 26 -0.18 18.57 1.80
CA PRO A 26 0.90 17.60 1.64
C PRO A 26 0.33 16.18 1.54
N ARG A 27 0.82 15.41 0.57
CA ARG A 27 0.45 14.00 0.37
C ARG A 27 1.69 13.14 0.36
N ILE A 28 1.63 11.96 0.97
CA ILE A 28 2.70 10.96 0.88
C ILE A 28 2.22 9.89 -0.10
N GLU A 29 3.02 9.63 -1.12
CA GLU A 29 2.80 8.50 -2.02
C GLU A 29 3.80 7.41 -1.67
N ARG A 30 3.31 6.17 -1.56
CA ARG A 30 4.09 4.96 -1.32
C ARG A 30 3.79 3.96 -2.42
N PHE A 31 4.85 3.41 -3.00
CA PHE A 31 4.75 2.30 -3.94
C PHE A 31 5.21 1.02 -3.23
N ILE A 32 4.36 0.01 -3.24
CA ILE A 32 4.60 -1.27 -2.57
C ILE A 32 4.54 -2.37 -3.62
N GLU A 33 5.55 -3.22 -3.60
CA GLU A 33 5.58 -4.47 -4.35
C GLU A 33 5.56 -5.61 -3.33
N SER A 34 4.59 -6.50 -3.44
CA SER A 34 4.49 -7.70 -2.63
C SER A 34 4.43 -8.94 -3.50
N LYS A 35 5.11 -10.00 -3.05
CA LYS A 35 5.12 -11.30 -3.71
C LYS A 35 4.70 -12.35 -2.70
N GLY A 36 3.97 -13.33 -3.18
CA GLY A 36 3.50 -14.38 -2.31
C GLY A 36 2.73 -15.45 -3.04
N LYS A 37 2.16 -16.34 -2.25
CA LYS A 37 1.39 -17.47 -2.75
C LYS A 37 0.01 -17.42 -2.13
N VAL A 38 -1.02 -17.38 -2.97
CA VAL A 38 -2.43 -17.41 -2.56
C VAL A 38 -3.10 -18.57 -3.27
N LEU A 39 -3.74 -19.46 -2.51
CA LEU A 39 -4.43 -20.65 -3.02
C LEU A 39 -3.59 -21.51 -3.98
N GLY A 40 -2.28 -21.61 -3.75
CA GLY A 40 -1.39 -22.39 -4.62
C GLY A 40 -0.75 -21.62 -5.77
N THR A 41 -1.19 -20.40 -6.05
CA THR A 41 -0.73 -19.58 -7.18
C THR A 41 0.23 -18.50 -6.69
N GLU A 42 1.36 -18.34 -7.39
CA GLU A 42 2.27 -17.22 -7.16
C GLU A 42 1.67 -15.93 -7.71
N ILE A 43 1.58 -14.91 -6.86
CA ILE A 43 1.02 -13.61 -7.22
C ILE A 43 2.04 -12.54 -6.85
N THR A 44 2.23 -11.59 -7.77
CA THR A 44 2.89 -10.32 -7.50
C THR A 44 1.83 -9.24 -7.48
N VAL A 45 1.70 -8.54 -6.36
CA VAL A 45 0.79 -7.40 -6.22
C VAL A 45 1.60 -6.13 -6.19
N THR A 46 1.12 -5.15 -6.95
CA THR A 46 1.75 -3.84 -7.02
C THR A 46 0.72 -2.80 -6.65
N ALA A 47 0.98 -2.05 -5.57
CA ALA A 47 0.01 -1.11 -5.03
C ALA A 47 0.62 0.27 -4.81
N THR A 48 -0.12 1.30 -5.21
CA THR A 48 0.19 2.69 -4.91
C THR A 48 -0.74 3.17 -3.81
N PHE A 49 -0.17 3.53 -2.67
CA PHE A 49 -0.88 4.14 -1.56
C PHE A 49 -0.65 5.64 -1.55
N ARG A 50 -1.74 6.40 -1.50
CA ARG A 50 -1.74 7.85 -1.32
C ARG A 50 -2.28 8.15 0.06
N SER A 51 -1.47 8.77 0.92
CA SER A 51 -1.93 9.29 2.19
C SER A 51 -2.02 10.81 2.17
N LYS A 52 -3.07 11.34 2.81
CA LYS A 52 -3.22 12.76 3.11
C LYS A 52 -3.34 12.94 4.61
N GLU A 53 -2.68 13.97 5.12
CA GLU A 53 -2.82 14.38 6.51
C GLU A 53 -4.17 15.08 6.70
N ARG A 54 -4.87 14.78 7.79
CA ARG A 54 -6.15 15.40 8.16
C ARG A 54 -5.97 16.05 9.53
N LEU A 55 -6.25 17.35 9.64
CA LEU A 55 -6.46 18.01 10.94
C LEU A 55 -7.60 17.27 11.66
N PRO A 56 -7.40 16.64 12.84
CA PRO A 56 -6.52 17.02 13.96
C PRO A 56 -5.38 16.02 14.27
N GLY A 57 -4.70 15.47 13.24
CA GLY A 57 -3.53 14.58 13.40
C GLY A 57 -3.73 13.13 12.91
N GLY A 58 -4.74 12.90 12.06
CA GLY A 58 -4.98 11.59 11.44
C GLY A 58 -4.41 11.51 10.02
N MET A 59 -4.17 10.30 9.52
CA MET A 59 -3.87 10.07 8.10
C MET A 59 -5.04 9.35 7.43
N PHE A 60 -5.50 9.88 6.30
CA PHE A 60 -6.37 9.14 5.40
C PHE A 60 -5.53 8.48 4.33
N LEU A 61 -5.66 7.16 4.16
CA LEU A 61 -4.98 6.40 3.11
C LEU A 61 -5.98 5.89 2.08
N LYS A 62 -5.63 6.04 0.80
CA LYS A 62 -6.30 5.35 -0.32
C LYS A 62 -5.26 4.56 -1.09
N GLY A 63 -5.48 3.25 -1.22
CA GLY A 63 -4.65 2.37 -2.03
C GLY A 63 -5.35 2.04 -3.34
N ASP A 64 -4.63 2.15 -4.45
CA ASP A 64 -5.03 1.63 -5.75
C ASP A 64 -3.99 0.54 -6.12
N GLY A 65 -4.44 -0.68 -6.38
CA GLY A 65 -3.56 -1.84 -6.63
C GLY A 65 -3.95 -2.63 -7.88
N LEU A 66 -2.95 -3.30 -8.44
CA LEU A 66 -3.03 -4.28 -9.53
C LEU A 66 -2.56 -5.64 -9.02
#